data_AF-A0A5B8XYK5-F1
#
_entry.id   AF-A0A5B8XYK5-F1
#
_cell.length_a   1.000
_cell.length_b   1.000
_cell.length_c   1.000
_cell.angle_alpha   90.00
_cell.angle_beta   90.00
_cell.angle_gamma   90.00
#
_symmetry.space_group_name_H-M   'P 1'
#
loop_
_entity.id
_entity.type
_entity.pdbx_description
1 polymer ?
#
loop_
_entity_poly.entity_id
_entity_poly.type
_entity_poly.pdbx_seq_one_letter_code
_entity_poly.pdbx_strand_id
1 'polypeptide(L)'
;MNMGNQKPIEVVEIEAPPVEARVRRDAKFAGPDEKKGRYSLPKSLDSGTPVGYRTRISLDSEEAEEAVRLLSLERPISFVKGAQVPSEREIFEEVSLGILTARQSTNYRGHKETLLGPEDTAKLTSILNELQGLETVPNPHATHAHVVLARPYRTPFTFLLTFIGHKPVVSLATVGVRGLKKRFQYIDDIPTIGYLQHLHIGILADAMERASVIATSGRCMSQVFMRPFAGDWPQKNRELIAQIEALVGLSTAERSLGWRVAIVGLTGEVPQENRPEIRHETYRKLGANMMAFRSERIQPGVNQEEKAPPQYHQRQDMDVPDELTVMCGRAAYNAFAHWTGCDRECSKDLLLLERIDVLTPNGKQRLREVRDQLGQVTDRVIKNIPLWADLPTGKALTRNAARGRKAFALAGQRIYIGGLDRKEIERKHIDWKLAVRAFGASAARSALVAEIMGCVNLPDDCDLLAGICLMAGPVNQNDIGKEFYGHKDLLHSAYPDKEPTSLLVWTLKAKTIADPIGNEEQLLDPRRKGALVDLRAAPHEVVEYRKDGEFKKFRFRDGRSNSERAFADLDNFVRDPNGKEIRGNRGSNWPEEWAKETLW
;
A
#
# COMPACT_ATOMS: atom_id res chain seq x y z
N MET A 1 6.75 2.54 -29.07
CA MET A 1 5.30 2.34 -28.86
C MET A 1 4.70 3.70 -28.51
N ASN A 2 3.59 4.09 -29.13
CA ASN A 2 2.97 5.41 -28.97
C ASN A 2 2.71 5.75 -27.49
N MET A 3 3.29 6.86 -27.03
CA MET A 3 3.12 7.45 -25.70
C MET A 3 1.80 8.25 -25.65
N GLY A 4 0.67 7.56 -25.71
CA GLY A 4 -0.67 8.18 -25.74
C GLY A 4 -1.76 7.40 -25.01
N ASN A 5 -1.39 6.57 -24.02
CA ASN A 5 -2.31 5.59 -23.43
C ASN A 5 -2.95 6.00 -22.09
N GLN A 6 -2.50 7.06 -21.43
CA GLN A 6 -3.11 7.52 -20.19
C GLN A 6 -4.12 8.63 -20.49
N LYS A 7 -5.37 8.43 -20.05
CA LYS A 7 -6.42 9.46 -20.14
C LYS A 7 -6.31 10.41 -18.95
N PRO A 8 -6.41 11.74 -19.14
CA PRO A 8 -6.30 12.69 -18.03
C PRO A 8 -7.34 12.40 -16.93
N ILE A 9 -6.97 12.65 -15.68
CA ILE A 9 -7.90 12.59 -14.55
C ILE A 9 -8.39 14.00 -14.27
N GLU A 10 -9.69 14.14 -14.07
CA GLU A 10 -10.35 15.43 -13.78
C GLU A 10 -10.71 15.48 -12.30
N VAL A 11 -10.77 16.69 -11.73
CA VAL A 11 -11.22 16.91 -10.36
C VAL A 11 -12.73 16.71 -10.28
N VAL A 12 -13.17 15.92 -9.29
CA VAL A 12 -14.58 15.73 -8.96
C VAL A 12 -14.75 15.99 -7.47
N GLU A 13 -15.30 17.16 -7.15
CA GLU A 13 -15.51 17.57 -5.77
C GLU A 13 -16.58 16.70 -5.10
N ILE A 14 -16.39 16.47 -3.80
CA ILE A 14 -17.37 15.79 -2.96
C ILE A 14 -18.05 16.86 -2.13
N GLU A 15 -19.37 17.00 -2.29
CA GLU A 15 -20.11 18.00 -1.53
C GLU A 15 -20.06 17.66 -0.03
N ALA A 16 -19.61 18.62 0.78
CA ALA A 16 -19.66 18.48 2.22
C ALA A 16 -21.13 18.50 2.68
N PRO A 17 -21.51 17.67 3.66
CA PRO A 17 -22.89 17.68 4.16
C PRO A 17 -23.22 19.05 4.81
N PRO A 18 -24.49 19.34 5.12
CA PRO A 18 -24.87 20.53 5.88
C PRO A 18 -24.10 20.64 7.21
N VAL A 19 -23.86 21.87 7.68
CA VAL A 19 -22.99 22.16 8.85
C VAL A 19 -23.42 21.37 10.09
N GLU A 20 -24.72 21.23 10.31
CA GLU A 20 -25.32 20.48 11.42
C GLU A 20 -25.03 18.97 11.40
N ALA A 21 -24.68 18.41 10.24
CA ALA A 21 -24.33 16.99 10.07
C ALA A 21 -22.81 16.76 10.03
N ARG A 22 -22.01 17.83 10.03
CA ARG A 22 -20.54 17.75 10.07
C ARG A 22 -20.08 17.43 11.48
N VAL A 23 -19.25 16.42 11.57
CA VAL A 23 -18.60 16.01 12.81
C VAL A 23 -17.13 15.74 12.57
N ARG A 24 -16.28 16.19 13.50
CA ARG A 24 -14.84 15.92 13.50
C ARG A 24 -14.44 14.94 14.60
N ARG A 25 -13.26 14.35 14.44
CA ARG A 25 -12.64 13.49 15.45
C ARG A 25 -12.17 14.33 16.63
N ASP A 26 -13.03 14.40 17.65
CA ASP A 26 -12.73 15.05 18.93
C ASP A 26 -11.96 14.12 19.89
N ALA A 27 -10.81 13.59 19.44
CA ALA A 27 -10.01 12.69 20.27
C ALA A 27 -9.30 13.48 21.39
N LYS A 28 -9.47 13.04 22.64
CA LYS A 28 -8.89 13.67 23.84
C LYS A 28 -7.94 12.73 24.55
N PHE A 29 -7.02 13.28 25.35
CA PHE A 29 -6.26 12.46 26.29
C PHE A 29 -7.22 11.87 27.32
N ALA A 30 -7.07 10.58 27.63
CA ALA A 30 -7.85 9.94 28.67
C ALA A 30 -7.60 10.63 30.02
N GLY A 31 -8.67 10.95 30.75
CA GLY A 31 -8.60 11.46 32.11
C GLY A 31 -7.96 10.46 33.10
N PRO A 32 -7.64 10.88 34.34
CA PRO A 32 -7.00 10.02 35.34
C PRO A 32 -7.75 8.69 35.58
N ASP A 33 -9.08 8.75 35.60
CA ASP A 33 -9.95 7.60 35.87
C ASP A 33 -10.58 6.99 34.60
N GLU A 34 -10.28 7.55 33.42
CA GLU A 34 -10.83 7.08 32.16
C GLU A 34 -9.97 5.95 31.58
N LYS A 35 -10.62 4.82 31.27
CA LYS A 35 -9.94 3.72 30.59
C LYS A 35 -9.61 4.12 29.16
N LYS A 36 -8.31 4.32 28.87
CA LYS A 36 -7.80 4.59 27.51
C LYS A 36 -8.36 3.59 26.49
N GLY A 37 -9.04 4.12 25.48
CA GLY A 37 -9.56 3.37 24.34
C GLY A 37 -8.91 3.76 23.02
N ARG A 38 -9.43 3.21 21.91
CA ARG A 38 -8.97 3.59 20.55
C ARG A 38 -9.37 5.01 20.12
N TYR A 39 -10.26 5.64 20.88
CA TYR A 39 -10.74 7.00 20.65
C TYR A 39 -9.98 8.06 21.46
N SER A 40 -9.14 7.63 22.39
CA SER A 40 -8.30 8.52 23.19
C SER A 40 -6.98 8.79 22.47
N LEU A 41 -6.43 9.99 22.63
CA LEU A 41 -5.08 10.32 22.16
C LEU A 41 -4.02 9.49 22.93
N PRO A 42 -2.96 9.02 22.25
CA PRO A 42 -1.82 8.43 22.92
C PRO A 42 -1.04 9.50 23.68
N LYS A 43 -0.50 9.14 24.85
CA LYS A 43 0.27 10.07 25.69
C LYS A 43 1.59 10.50 25.05
N SER A 44 2.18 9.63 24.23
CA SER A 44 3.43 9.89 23.53
C SER A 44 3.55 9.03 22.26
N LEU A 45 4.46 9.44 21.37
CA LEU A 45 4.96 8.65 20.26
C LEU A 45 6.48 8.57 20.37
N ASP A 46 7.00 7.34 20.47
CA ASP A 46 8.43 7.06 20.39
C ASP A 46 8.64 6.08 19.22
N SER A 47 9.00 6.64 18.07
CA SER A 47 9.13 5.89 16.83
C SER A 47 10.06 6.62 15.86
N GLY A 48 10.90 5.85 15.17
CA GLY A 48 11.77 6.36 14.12
C GLY A 48 11.13 6.44 12.75
N THR A 49 9.85 6.06 12.63
CA THR A 49 9.09 6.16 11.38
C THR A 49 8.91 7.63 10.94
N PRO A 50 8.93 7.94 9.64
CA PRO A 50 8.68 9.30 9.15
C PRO A 50 7.23 9.78 9.38
N VAL A 51 6.37 8.91 9.91
CA VAL A 51 4.94 9.14 10.08
C VAL A 51 4.64 9.54 11.52
N GLY A 52 3.77 10.54 11.69
CA GLY A 52 3.12 10.85 12.97
C GLY A 52 1.60 10.66 12.90
N TYR A 53 0.91 10.93 14.00
CA TYR A 53 -0.54 11.12 14.01
C TYR A 53 -0.84 12.47 13.36
N ARG A 54 -1.50 12.45 12.20
CA ARG A 54 -1.70 13.64 11.34
C ARG A 54 -3.18 13.90 11.05
N THR A 55 -3.48 15.15 10.75
CA THR A 55 -4.72 15.60 10.12
C THR A 55 -4.50 15.72 8.60
N ARG A 56 -5.58 15.70 7.84
CA ARG A 56 -5.51 15.97 6.40
C ARG A 56 -5.48 17.49 6.17
N ILE A 57 -4.84 17.91 5.10
CA ILE A 57 -4.72 19.31 4.68
C ILE A 57 -5.68 19.53 3.52
N SER A 58 -6.48 20.59 3.60
CA SER A 58 -7.37 21.00 2.52
C SER A 58 -6.58 21.43 1.28
N LEU A 59 -7.02 20.96 0.12
CA LEU A 59 -6.57 21.43 -1.19
C LEU A 59 -7.67 22.31 -1.78
N ASP A 60 -7.32 23.48 -2.31
CA ASP A 60 -8.27 24.20 -3.16
C ASP A 60 -8.42 23.51 -4.54
N SER A 61 -9.39 23.96 -5.34
CA SER A 61 -9.66 23.35 -6.65
C SER A 61 -8.48 23.47 -7.62
N GLU A 62 -7.65 24.53 -7.56
CA GLU A 62 -6.46 24.66 -8.42
C GLU A 62 -5.36 23.68 -7.99
N GLU A 63 -5.11 23.59 -6.69
CA GLU A 63 -4.17 22.62 -6.11
C GLU A 63 -4.61 21.18 -6.42
N ALA A 64 -5.91 20.92 -6.46
CA ALA A 64 -6.46 19.63 -6.85
C ALA A 64 -6.21 19.32 -8.33
N GLU A 65 -6.40 20.29 -9.23
CA GLU A 65 -6.10 20.16 -10.67
C GLU A 65 -4.61 19.93 -10.92
N GLU A 66 -3.74 20.58 -10.16
CA GLU A 66 -2.30 20.30 -10.18
C GLU A 66 -2.00 18.88 -9.67
N ALA A 67 -2.63 18.46 -8.56
CA ALA A 67 -2.40 17.16 -7.95
C ALA A 67 -2.76 15.97 -8.85
N VAL A 68 -3.89 16.06 -9.57
CA VAL A 68 -4.35 14.95 -10.43
C VAL A 68 -3.43 14.72 -11.64
N ARG A 69 -2.59 15.70 -12.03
CA ARG A 69 -1.55 15.52 -13.06
C ARG A 69 -0.56 14.42 -12.68
N LEU A 70 -0.25 14.27 -11.39
CA LEU A 70 0.65 13.22 -10.90
C LEU A 70 0.06 11.81 -11.03
N LEU A 71 -1.25 11.68 -11.27
CA LEU A 71 -1.92 10.38 -11.45
C LEU A 71 -1.84 9.87 -12.89
N SER A 72 -1.33 10.69 -13.82
CA SER A 72 -1.13 10.32 -15.22
C SER A 72 0.31 10.56 -15.69
N LEU A 73 1.29 10.45 -14.78
CA LEU A 73 2.70 10.62 -15.13
C LEU A 73 3.13 9.62 -16.21
N GLU A 74 3.83 10.14 -17.21
CA GLU A 74 4.55 9.34 -18.18
C GLU A 74 5.94 8.99 -17.67
N ARG A 75 6.57 7.99 -18.28
CA ARG A 75 7.97 7.66 -17.98
C ARG A 75 8.87 8.78 -18.48
N PRO A 76 9.93 9.13 -17.74
CA PRO A 76 10.89 10.11 -18.24
C PRO A 76 11.55 9.58 -19.52
N ILE A 77 11.66 10.44 -20.53
CA ILE A 77 12.26 10.11 -21.84
C ILE A 77 13.79 10.23 -21.79
N SER A 78 14.33 11.08 -20.90
CA SER A 78 15.76 11.26 -20.71
C SER A 78 16.04 11.84 -19.32
N PHE A 79 17.28 11.67 -18.85
CA PHE A 79 17.82 12.38 -17.69
C PHE A 79 18.92 13.36 -18.13
N VAL A 80 19.05 14.46 -17.38
CA VAL A 80 20.04 15.51 -17.63
C VAL A 80 21.44 15.02 -17.24
N LYS A 81 22.41 15.12 -18.16
CA LYS A 81 23.80 14.77 -17.90
C LYS A 81 24.43 15.75 -16.91
N GLY A 82 25.10 15.22 -15.88
CA GLY A 82 25.77 16.05 -14.86
C GLY A 82 24.79 16.76 -13.93
N ALA A 83 23.55 16.26 -13.83
CA ALA A 83 22.52 16.80 -12.97
C ALA A 83 22.93 16.87 -11.49
N GLN A 84 22.30 17.80 -10.78
CA GLN A 84 22.49 17.91 -9.34
C GLN A 84 21.87 16.71 -8.63
N VAL A 85 22.67 16.05 -7.80
CA VAL A 85 22.16 14.99 -6.94
C VAL A 85 21.20 15.58 -5.89
N PRO A 86 20.06 14.93 -5.62
CA PRO A 86 19.23 15.25 -4.46
C PRO A 86 20.00 15.23 -3.13
N SER A 87 19.64 16.17 -2.25
CA SER A 87 20.07 16.21 -0.86
C SER A 87 19.55 15.00 -0.07
N GLU A 88 20.18 14.72 1.07
CA GLU A 88 19.71 13.70 2.02
C GLU A 88 18.24 13.91 2.41
N ARG A 89 17.80 15.17 2.60
CA ARG A 89 16.40 15.52 2.88
C ARG A 89 15.46 15.12 1.76
N GLU A 90 15.80 15.42 0.51
CA GLU A 90 14.98 15.02 -0.64
C GLU A 90 14.89 13.49 -0.73
N ILE A 91 16.00 12.78 -0.55
CA ILE A 91 16.00 11.31 -0.51
C ILE A 91 15.14 10.78 0.65
N PHE A 92 15.18 11.41 1.83
CA PHE A 92 14.33 11.04 2.96
C PHE A 92 12.85 11.15 2.65
N GLU A 93 12.44 12.25 2.00
CA GLU A 93 11.05 12.46 1.60
C GLU A 93 10.64 11.47 0.50
N GLU A 94 11.54 11.20 -0.45
CA GLU A 94 11.34 10.21 -1.51
C GLU A 94 11.11 8.81 -0.95
N VAL A 95 12.01 8.28 -0.11
CA VAL A 95 11.82 6.95 0.50
C VAL A 95 10.65 6.92 1.49
N SER A 96 10.29 8.08 2.08
CA SER A 96 9.12 8.21 2.94
C SER A 96 7.83 7.99 2.15
N LEU A 97 7.67 8.61 0.98
CA LEU A 97 6.52 8.43 0.10
C LEU A 97 6.56 7.08 -0.66
N GLY A 98 7.76 6.53 -0.87
CA GLY A 98 8.02 5.22 -1.45
C GLY A 98 7.97 4.09 -0.41
N ILE A 99 9.09 3.41 -0.21
CA ILE A 99 9.14 2.13 0.52
C ILE A 99 8.58 2.18 1.95
N LEU A 100 8.69 3.31 2.65
CA LEU A 100 8.27 3.41 4.06
C LEU A 100 6.75 3.54 4.21
N THR A 101 6.05 4.12 3.22
CA THR A 101 4.60 4.38 3.34
C THR A 101 3.74 4.01 2.14
N ALA A 102 4.30 3.44 1.07
CA ALA A 102 3.57 2.93 -0.08
C ALA A 102 2.30 2.19 0.36
N ARG A 103 1.16 2.85 0.07
CA ARG A 103 -0.21 2.59 0.50
C ARG A 103 -0.41 1.45 1.52
N GLN A 104 -0.27 1.81 2.80
CA GLN A 104 -0.24 0.93 3.98
C GLN A 104 -1.58 0.28 4.38
N SER A 105 -2.19 -0.48 3.49
CA SER A 105 -3.23 -1.42 3.91
C SER A 105 -2.66 -2.73 4.46
N THR A 106 -1.47 -3.10 3.99
CA THR A 106 -0.70 -4.25 4.46
C THR A 106 0.65 -3.73 4.93
N ASN A 107 0.88 -3.61 6.24
CA ASN A 107 2.23 -3.36 6.77
C ASN A 107 3.08 -4.60 6.51
N TYR A 108 3.55 -4.74 5.27
CA TYR A 108 4.30 -5.86 4.77
C TYR A 108 5.79 -5.55 5.02
N ARG A 109 6.39 -6.19 6.03
CA ARG A 109 7.84 -6.09 6.33
C ARG A 109 8.70 -7.05 5.49
N GLY A 110 8.18 -7.52 4.35
CA GLY A 110 8.91 -8.37 3.42
C GLY A 110 9.62 -7.59 2.32
N HIS A 111 9.95 -6.31 2.55
CA HIS A 111 10.71 -5.46 1.64
C HIS A 111 11.92 -4.84 2.34
N LYS A 112 12.94 -4.48 1.56
CA LYS A 112 14.03 -3.57 1.92
C LYS A 112 14.59 -2.93 0.66
N GLU A 113 15.32 -1.85 0.80
CA GLU A 113 15.85 -1.04 -0.30
C GLU A 113 17.32 -0.72 -0.09
N THR A 114 18.05 -0.77 -1.19
CA THR A 114 19.43 -0.28 -1.28
C THR A 114 19.47 0.87 -2.27
N LEU A 115 19.88 2.04 -1.78
CA LEU A 115 20.13 3.23 -2.59
C LEU A 115 21.56 3.19 -3.13
N LEU A 116 21.70 3.45 -4.43
CA LEU A 116 22.98 3.52 -5.12
C LEU A 116 23.25 4.95 -5.59
N GLY A 117 24.45 5.45 -5.36
CA GLY A 117 24.90 6.74 -5.90
C GLY A 117 25.19 6.69 -7.40
N PRO A 118 25.62 7.81 -8.01
CA PRO A 118 25.79 7.94 -9.47
C PRO A 118 26.69 6.88 -10.12
N GLU A 119 27.82 6.54 -9.48
CA GLU A 119 28.78 5.58 -10.05
C GLU A 119 28.19 4.17 -10.13
N ASP A 120 27.64 3.67 -9.02
CA ASP A 120 27.00 2.34 -8.99
C ASP A 120 25.69 2.33 -9.78
N THR A 121 25.00 3.46 -9.87
CA THR A 121 23.83 3.63 -10.75
C THR A 121 24.22 3.47 -12.22
N ALA A 122 25.35 4.03 -12.67
CA ALA A 122 25.81 3.84 -14.05
C ALA A 122 26.16 2.36 -14.36
N LYS A 123 26.74 1.64 -13.38
CA LYS A 123 26.97 0.19 -13.48
C LYS A 123 25.64 -0.56 -13.58
N LEU A 124 24.68 -0.23 -12.71
CA LEU A 124 23.34 -0.81 -12.73
C LEU A 124 22.62 -0.56 -14.07
N THR A 125 22.65 0.67 -14.60
CA THR A 125 22.08 1.01 -15.91
C THR A 125 22.67 0.14 -17.02
N SER A 126 23.98 -0.15 -16.97
CA SER A 126 24.63 -1.04 -17.94
C SER A 126 24.07 -2.47 -17.85
N ILE A 127 23.93 -3.02 -16.64
CA ILE A 127 23.31 -4.35 -16.43
C ILE A 127 21.85 -4.35 -16.89
N LEU A 128 21.08 -3.29 -16.58
CA LEU A 128 19.69 -3.17 -17.01
C LEU A 128 19.55 -3.20 -18.52
N ASN A 129 20.44 -2.54 -19.28
CA ASN A 129 20.42 -2.54 -20.75
C ASN A 129 20.53 -3.94 -21.36
N GLU A 130 21.11 -4.90 -20.64
CA GLU A 130 21.24 -6.29 -21.08
C GLU A 130 20.05 -7.17 -20.64
N LEU A 131 19.20 -6.69 -19.73
CA LEU A 131 18.04 -7.45 -19.26
C LEU A 131 17.00 -7.62 -20.36
N GLN A 132 16.41 -8.81 -20.40
CA GLN A 132 15.26 -9.07 -21.24
C GLN A 132 13.95 -8.70 -20.52
N GLY A 133 12.95 -8.30 -21.30
CA GLY A 133 11.60 -8.03 -20.78
C GLY A 133 11.47 -6.70 -20.04
N LEU A 134 12.35 -5.73 -20.30
CA LEU A 134 12.21 -4.37 -19.79
C LEU A 134 10.94 -3.69 -20.32
N GLU A 135 10.34 -2.84 -19.49
CA GLU A 135 9.20 -2.00 -19.87
C GLU A 135 9.57 -0.87 -20.83
N THR A 136 10.83 -0.44 -20.79
CA THR A 136 11.39 0.65 -21.61
C THR A 136 12.92 0.54 -21.64
N VAL A 137 13.58 1.29 -22.51
CA VAL A 137 15.05 1.41 -22.50
C VAL A 137 15.49 2.21 -21.28
N PRO A 138 16.45 1.71 -20.47
CA PRO A 138 17.06 2.44 -19.36
C PRO A 138 17.68 3.76 -19.79
N ASN A 139 17.28 4.86 -19.14
CA ASN A 139 17.88 6.16 -19.40
C ASN A 139 19.27 6.26 -18.75
N PRO A 140 20.29 6.75 -19.47
CA PRO A 140 21.57 7.07 -18.86
C PRO A 140 21.45 8.28 -17.94
N HIS A 141 22.49 8.55 -17.15
CA HIS A 141 22.62 9.76 -16.32
C HIS A 141 21.60 9.90 -15.17
N ALA A 142 21.02 8.80 -14.70
CA ALA A 142 20.32 8.78 -13.42
C ALA A 142 21.27 9.24 -12.30
N THR A 143 20.78 10.09 -11.38
CA THR A 143 21.57 10.62 -10.26
C THR A 143 21.69 9.59 -9.15
N HIS A 144 20.73 8.68 -9.03
CA HIS A 144 20.74 7.58 -8.09
C HIS A 144 19.78 6.48 -8.53
N ALA A 145 19.85 5.33 -7.88
CA ALA A 145 18.95 4.22 -8.12
C ALA A 145 18.43 3.60 -6.82
N HIS A 146 17.19 3.14 -6.90
CA HIS A 146 16.48 2.38 -5.89
C HIS A 146 16.48 0.91 -6.29
N VAL A 147 17.12 0.04 -5.51
CA VAL A 147 16.99 -1.41 -5.71
C VAL A 147 16.19 -2.00 -4.57
N VAL A 148 14.95 -2.37 -4.86
CA VAL A 148 14.03 -2.94 -3.88
C VAL A 148 14.12 -4.46 -3.91
N LEU A 149 14.43 -5.03 -2.75
CA LEU A 149 14.42 -6.45 -2.48
C LEU A 149 13.11 -6.82 -1.78
N ALA A 150 12.51 -7.94 -2.17
CA ALA A 150 11.33 -8.46 -1.51
C ALA A 150 11.46 -9.96 -1.21
N ARG A 151 10.76 -10.43 -0.18
CA ARG A 151 10.66 -11.85 0.19
C ARG A 151 9.23 -12.29 0.48
N PRO A 152 8.84 -13.54 0.25
CA PRO A 152 7.46 -14.01 0.49
C PRO A 152 6.92 -13.66 1.88
N TYR A 153 5.63 -13.30 1.95
CA TYR A 153 4.98 -12.91 3.20
C TYR A 153 4.79 -14.12 4.12
N ARG A 154 5.37 -14.09 5.32
CA ARG A 154 5.23 -15.15 6.32
C ARG A 154 4.83 -14.57 7.67
N THR A 155 3.64 -14.93 8.11
CA THR A 155 3.08 -14.60 9.43
C THR A 155 2.60 -15.86 10.14
N PRO A 156 2.32 -15.79 11.45
CA PRO A 156 1.62 -16.88 12.15
C PRO A 156 0.32 -17.29 11.46
N PHE A 157 -0.38 -16.37 10.79
CA PHE A 157 -1.56 -16.67 9.97
C PHE A 157 -1.21 -17.50 8.72
N THR A 158 -0.15 -17.17 7.98
CA THR A 158 0.30 -18.01 6.85
C THR A 158 0.74 -19.42 7.31
N PHE A 159 1.22 -19.54 8.56
CA PHE A 159 1.53 -20.83 9.16
C PHE A 159 0.28 -21.60 9.56
N LEU A 160 -0.76 -20.91 10.06
CA LEU A 160 -2.07 -21.51 10.36
C LEU A 160 -2.66 -22.25 9.16
N LEU A 161 -2.51 -21.71 7.94
CA LEU A 161 -3.00 -22.37 6.72
C LEU A 161 -2.42 -23.76 6.49
N THR A 162 -1.22 -24.03 7.03
CA THR A 162 -0.62 -25.37 6.95
C THR A 162 -1.51 -26.41 7.63
N PHE A 163 -2.38 -25.98 8.54
CA PHE A 163 -3.29 -26.81 9.31
C PHE A 163 -4.73 -26.83 8.77
N ILE A 164 -5.05 -26.02 7.76
CA ILE A 164 -6.39 -25.98 7.17
C ILE A 164 -6.50 -27.05 6.06
N GLY A 165 -7.68 -27.67 5.96
CA GLY A 165 -7.96 -28.74 5.00
C GLY A 165 -7.48 -30.13 5.39
N HIS A 166 -7.07 -30.34 6.65
CA HIS A 166 -6.58 -31.65 7.12
C HIS A 166 -7.68 -32.67 7.34
N LYS A 167 -7.34 -33.94 7.07
CA LYS A 167 -8.12 -35.12 7.47
C LYS A 167 -7.36 -35.87 8.56
N PRO A 168 -8.01 -36.38 9.63
CA PRO A 168 -7.30 -37.10 10.71
C PRO A 168 -6.44 -38.26 10.19
N VAL A 169 -5.29 -38.50 10.85
CA VAL A 169 -4.35 -39.63 10.64
C VAL A 169 -3.53 -39.61 9.33
N VAL A 170 -4.13 -39.37 8.16
CA VAL A 170 -3.40 -39.28 6.86
C VAL A 170 -2.48 -38.04 6.80
N SER A 171 -2.73 -37.07 7.68
CA SER A 171 -2.18 -35.72 7.59
C SER A 171 -0.92 -35.41 8.39
N LEU A 172 -0.43 -36.26 9.30
CA LEU A 172 0.79 -35.94 10.08
C LEU A 172 2.02 -35.82 9.17
N ALA A 173 2.16 -36.75 8.22
CA ALA A 173 3.21 -36.70 7.20
C ALA A 173 3.02 -35.52 6.23
N THR A 174 1.78 -35.22 5.82
CA THR A 174 1.50 -34.13 4.87
C THR A 174 1.70 -32.75 5.49
N VAL A 175 1.41 -32.55 6.79
CA VAL A 175 1.80 -31.32 7.54
C VAL A 175 3.31 -31.15 7.51
N GLY A 176 4.07 -32.20 7.84
CA GLY A 176 5.53 -32.17 7.83
C GLY A 176 6.09 -31.81 6.46
N VAL A 177 5.62 -32.47 5.40
CA VAL A 177 6.01 -32.19 4.02
C VAL A 177 5.62 -30.77 3.60
N ARG A 178 4.40 -30.30 3.91
CA ARG A 178 3.97 -28.91 3.62
C ARG A 178 4.82 -27.89 4.38
N GLY A 179 5.15 -28.16 5.64
CA GLY A 179 6.04 -27.34 6.45
C GLY A 179 7.45 -27.24 5.86
N LEU A 180 8.01 -28.36 5.40
CA LEU A 180 9.31 -28.40 4.72
C LEU A 180 9.26 -27.67 3.36
N LYS A 181 8.25 -27.94 2.53
CA LYS A 181 8.02 -27.25 1.25
C LYS A 181 7.86 -25.76 1.44
N LYS A 182 7.12 -25.32 2.45
CA LYS A 182 7.08 -23.90 2.85
C LYS A 182 8.48 -23.42 3.19
N ARG A 183 9.15 -24.05 4.16
CA ARG A 183 10.44 -23.58 4.66
C ARG A 183 11.48 -23.41 3.55
N PHE A 184 11.61 -24.39 2.66
CA PHE A 184 12.70 -24.48 1.69
C PHE A 184 12.33 -24.13 0.24
N GLN A 185 11.05 -24.29 -0.16
CA GLN A 185 10.58 -24.05 -1.53
C GLN A 185 9.64 -22.85 -1.64
N TYR A 186 9.27 -22.21 -0.53
CA TYR A 186 8.38 -21.04 -0.49
C TYR A 186 7.02 -21.26 -1.16
N ILE A 187 6.49 -22.48 -1.10
CA ILE A 187 5.16 -22.80 -1.64
C ILE A 187 4.07 -22.21 -0.74
N ASP A 188 3.12 -21.51 -1.36
CA ASP A 188 1.93 -20.97 -0.69
C ASP A 188 0.79 -22.01 -0.63
N ASP A 189 0.02 -22.00 0.46
CA ASP A 189 -1.12 -22.91 0.63
C ASP A 189 -2.40 -22.41 -0.03
N ILE A 190 -2.51 -21.10 -0.23
CA ILE A 190 -3.60 -20.47 -0.98
C ILE A 190 -2.97 -19.44 -1.93
N PRO A 191 -3.47 -19.32 -3.19
CA PRO A 191 -2.88 -18.43 -4.18
C PRO A 191 -2.76 -16.97 -3.73
N THR A 192 -3.77 -16.41 -3.05
CA THR A 192 -3.76 -14.99 -2.66
C THR A 192 -2.63 -14.61 -1.71
N ILE A 193 -2.12 -15.53 -0.87
CA ILE A 193 -0.96 -15.20 -0.03
C ILE A 193 0.31 -15.00 -0.85
N GLY A 194 0.50 -15.82 -1.89
CA GLY A 194 1.56 -15.58 -2.86
C GLY A 194 1.35 -14.25 -3.57
N TYR A 195 0.10 -13.91 -3.92
CA TYR A 195 -0.23 -12.67 -4.60
C TYR A 195 -0.08 -11.42 -3.73
N LEU A 196 -0.18 -11.48 -2.40
CA LEU A 196 0.01 -10.34 -1.50
C LEU A 196 1.34 -9.62 -1.73
N GLN A 197 2.43 -10.39 -1.86
CA GLN A 197 3.75 -9.82 -2.17
C GLN A 197 3.72 -9.07 -3.51
N HIS A 198 3.09 -9.64 -4.53
CA HIS A 198 2.99 -9.04 -5.86
C HIS A 198 2.09 -7.80 -5.87
N LEU A 199 0.95 -7.82 -5.18
CA LEU A 199 0.09 -6.66 -4.99
C LEU A 199 0.86 -5.51 -4.32
N HIS A 200 1.61 -5.81 -3.26
CA HIS A 200 2.46 -4.82 -2.57
C HIS A 200 3.53 -4.24 -3.48
N ILE A 201 4.23 -5.08 -4.26
CA ILE A 201 5.24 -4.63 -5.23
C ILE A 201 4.62 -3.67 -6.25
N GLY A 202 3.41 -3.96 -6.74
CA GLY A 202 2.67 -3.07 -7.64
C GLY A 202 2.34 -1.71 -7.03
N ILE A 203 1.82 -1.72 -5.80
CA ILE A 203 1.52 -0.51 -5.02
C ILE A 203 2.80 0.33 -4.85
N LEU A 204 3.92 -0.32 -4.52
CA LEU A 204 5.20 0.35 -4.31
C LEU A 204 5.75 0.94 -5.61
N ALA A 205 5.74 0.20 -6.71
CA ALA A 205 6.21 0.69 -8.00
C ALA A 205 5.44 1.96 -8.44
N ASP A 206 4.11 1.95 -8.29
CA ASP A 206 3.27 3.11 -8.59
C ASP A 206 3.52 4.31 -7.65
N ALA A 207 3.86 4.06 -6.39
CA ALA A 207 4.23 5.11 -5.44
C ALA A 207 5.61 5.71 -5.76
N MET A 208 6.59 4.88 -6.11
CA MET A 208 7.96 5.32 -6.42
C MET A 208 8.02 6.28 -7.61
N GLU A 209 7.23 6.06 -8.67
CA GLU A 209 7.17 7.00 -9.82
C GLU A 209 6.78 8.43 -9.41
N ARG A 210 5.92 8.59 -8.41
CA ARG A 210 5.49 9.90 -7.89
C ARG A 210 6.40 10.43 -6.78
N ALA A 211 7.03 9.55 -6.00
CA ALA A 211 7.78 9.93 -4.81
C ALA A 211 8.92 10.89 -5.13
N SER A 212 9.73 10.60 -6.16
CA SER A 212 10.83 11.46 -6.59
C SER A 212 10.34 12.83 -7.04
N VAL A 213 9.21 12.88 -7.75
CA VAL A 213 8.60 14.12 -8.25
C VAL A 213 8.16 15.00 -7.08
N ILE A 214 7.47 14.43 -6.10
CA ILE A 214 7.00 15.19 -4.94
C ILE A 214 8.16 15.66 -4.05
N ALA A 215 9.10 14.76 -3.75
CA ALA A 215 10.24 15.07 -2.88
C ALA A 215 11.15 16.16 -3.45
N THR A 216 11.34 16.18 -4.77
CA THR A 216 12.22 17.14 -5.46
C THR A 216 11.46 18.30 -6.12
N SER A 217 10.17 18.46 -5.82
CA SER A 217 9.30 19.50 -6.41
C SER A 217 9.33 19.54 -7.94
N GLY A 218 9.21 18.38 -8.57
CA GLY A 218 9.16 18.21 -10.02
C GLY A 218 10.51 18.11 -10.72
N ARG A 219 11.63 18.33 -10.02
CA ARG A 219 12.97 18.32 -10.63
C ARG A 219 13.38 16.93 -11.11
N CYS A 220 13.12 15.89 -10.32
CA CYS A 220 13.49 14.51 -10.62
C CYS A 220 12.28 13.61 -10.90
N MET A 221 12.44 12.69 -11.84
CA MET A 221 11.48 11.63 -12.14
C MET A 221 12.16 10.27 -12.06
N SER A 222 11.36 9.23 -11.82
CA SER A 222 11.83 7.85 -11.69
C SER A 222 11.39 7.01 -12.88
N GLN A 223 12.33 6.26 -13.45
CA GLN A 223 12.08 5.18 -14.40
C GLN A 223 12.11 3.85 -13.65
N VAL A 224 10.93 3.26 -13.45
CA VAL A 224 10.76 2.09 -12.57
C VAL A 224 10.54 0.82 -13.39
N PHE A 225 11.34 -0.20 -13.08
CA PHE A 225 11.38 -1.51 -13.72
C PHE A 225 10.93 -2.60 -12.76
N MET A 226 9.90 -3.34 -13.15
CA MET A 226 9.26 -4.38 -12.33
C MET A 226 9.10 -5.70 -13.11
N ARG A 227 8.88 -5.63 -14.43
CA ARG A 227 8.64 -6.75 -15.34
C ARG A 227 9.83 -7.72 -15.47
N PRO A 228 11.10 -7.27 -15.57
CA PRO A 228 12.24 -8.19 -15.60
C PRO A 228 12.34 -9.08 -14.34
N PHE A 229 11.69 -8.67 -13.25
CA PHE A 229 11.70 -9.32 -11.95
C PHE A 229 10.37 -10.05 -11.63
N ALA A 230 9.51 -10.25 -12.63
CA ALA A 230 8.21 -10.92 -12.52
C ALA A 230 8.13 -12.16 -13.41
N GLY A 231 7.32 -13.15 -13.00
CA GLY A 231 7.05 -14.30 -13.85
C GLY A 231 8.26 -15.18 -14.11
N ASP A 232 8.44 -15.50 -15.39
CA ASP A 232 9.56 -16.29 -15.91
C ASP A 232 10.82 -15.45 -16.22
N TRP A 233 10.70 -14.12 -16.29
CA TRP A 233 11.84 -13.24 -16.59
C TRP A 233 13.01 -13.39 -15.61
N PRO A 234 12.80 -13.54 -14.29
CA PRO A 234 13.91 -13.79 -13.36
C PRO A 234 14.78 -14.99 -13.72
N GLN A 235 14.20 -16.04 -14.29
CA GLN A 235 14.95 -17.22 -14.70
C GLN A 235 15.74 -16.97 -15.98
N LYS A 236 15.17 -16.22 -16.92
CA LYS A 236 15.84 -15.81 -18.17
C LYS A 236 16.99 -14.83 -17.92
N ASN A 237 16.83 -13.98 -16.91
CA ASN A 237 17.80 -12.95 -16.52
C ASN A 237 18.67 -13.37 -15.32
N ARG A 238 18.79 -14.67 -15.03
CA ARG A 238 19.35 -15.18 -13.77
C ARG A 238 20.75 -14.64 -13.47
N GLU A 239 21.63 -14.59 -14.47
CA GLU A 239 23.02 -14.14 -14.31
C GLU A 239 23.10 -12.64 -14.07
N LEU A 240 22.38 -11.85 -14.87
CA LEU A 240 22.31 -10.39 -14.72
C LEU A 240 21.67 -9.99 -13.39
N ILE A 241 20.60 -10.66 -12.97
CA ILE A 241 19.99 -10.44 -11.65
C ILE A 241 20.97 -10.78 -10.54
N ALA A 242 21.78 -11.84 -10.68
CA ALA A 242 22.82 -12.15 -9.69
C ALA A 242 23.88 -11.04 -9.59
N GLN A 243 24.19 -10.34 -10.70
CA GLN A 243 25.05 -9.16 -10.67
C GLN A 243 24.40 -7.98 -9.94
N ILE A 244 23.10 -7.74 -10.15
CA ILE A 244 22.36 -6.72 -9.39
C ILE A 244 22.33 -7.08 -7.90
N GLU A 245 22.04 -8.34 -7.56
CA GLU A 245 22.06 -8.86 -6.19
C GLU A 245 23.44 -8.66 -5.53
N ALA A 246 24.52 -8.90 -6.27
CA ALA A 246 25.89 -8.67 -5.78
C ALA A 246 26.18 -7.18 -5.59
N LEU A 247 25.73 -6.32 -6.50
CA LEU A 247 25.91 -4.87 -6.44
C LEU A 247 25.28 -4.27 -5.17
N VAL A 248 24.17 -4.84 -4.70
CA VAL A 248 23.46 -4.42 -3.49
C VAL A 248 23.80 -5.25 -2.25
N GLY A 249 24.85 -6.08 -2.33
CA GLY A 249 25.36 -6.83 -1.18
C GLY A 249 24.41 -7.91 -0.66
N LEU A 250 23.54 -8.47 -1.50
CA LEU A 250 22.61 -9.52 -1.07
C LEU A 250 23.38 -10.78 -0.67
N SER A 251 23.37 -11.10 0.63
CA SER A 251 24.12 -12.26 1.14
C SER A 251 23.45 -13.59 0.79
N THR A 252 24.25 -14.67 0.77
CA THR A 252 23.72 -16.04 0.63
C THR A 252 22.69 -16.39 1.71
N ALA A 253 22.92 -15.92 2.94
CA ALA A 253 21.98 -16.10 4.04
C ALA A 253 20.63 -15.45 3.74
N GLU A 254 20.62 -14.21 3.27
CA GLU A 254 19.38 -13.51 2.88
C GLU A 254 18.71 -14.15 1.66
N ARG A 255 19.50 -14.59 0.68
CA ARG A 255 19.00 -15.36 -0.45
C ARG A 255 18.30 -16.64 0.00
N SER A 256 18.82 -17.32 1.02
CA SER A 256 18.20 -18.50 1.66
C SER A 256 16.95 -18.17 2.49
N LEU A 257 16.72 -16.90 2.79
CA LEU A 257 15.46 -16.41 3.39
C LEU A 257 14.43 -15.97 2.35
N GLY A 258 14.78 -16.06 1.06
CA GLY A 258 13.89 -15.76 -0.06
C GLY A 258 13.93 -14.31 -0.54
N TRP A 259 14.88 -13.50 -0.06
CA TRP A 259 15.08 -12.14 -0.56
C TRP A 259 15.56 -12.16 -2.01
N ARG A 260 14.88 -11.42 -2.89
CA ARG A 260 15.21 -11.28 -4.32
C ARG A 260 14.93 -9.86 -4.78
N VAL A 261 15.60 -9.42 -5.85
CA VAL A 261 15.28 -8.16 -6.52
C VAL A 261 13.84 -8.21 -7.05
N ALA A 262 13.07 -7.17 -6.75
CA ALA A 262 11.65 -7.06 -7.08
C ALA A 262 11.34 -5.83 -7.93
N ILE A 263 12.01 -4.72 -7.68
CA ILE A 263 11.89 -3.45 -8.42
C ILE A 263 13.29 -2.83 -8.53
N VAL A 264 13.57 -2.22 -9.67
CA VAL A 264 14.68 -1.26 -9.82
C VAL A 264 14.12 0.07 -10.30
N GLY A 265 14.37 1.15 -9.59
CA GLY A 265 14.05 2.52 -10.01
C GLY A 265 15.32 3.28 -10.36
N LEU A 266 15.41 3.86 -11.55
CA LEU A 266 16.44 4.83 -11.91
C LEU A 266 15.87 6.24 -11.77
N THR A 267 16.44 7.07 -10.91
CA THR A 267 15.93 8.41 -10.63
C THR A 267 16.93 9.44 -11.14
N GLY A 268 16.45 10.44 -11.88
CA GLY A 268 17.30 11.49 -12.42
C GLY A 268 16.55 12.79 -12.64
N GLU A 269 17.30 13.88 -12.76
CA GLU A 269 16.74 15.18 -13.14
C GLU A 269 16.26 15.14 -14.59
N VAL A 270 15.07 15.69 -14.84
CA VAL A 270 14.49 15.78 -16.18
C VAL A 270 14.61 17.21 -16.74
N PRO A 271 14.66 17.38 -18.07
CA PRO A 271 14.60 18.68 -18.72
C PRO A 271 13.40 19.51 -18.25
N GLN A 272 13.53 20.83 -18.21
CA GLN A 272 12.51 21.72 -17.64
C GLN A 272 11.16 21.58 -18.34
N GLU A 273 11.17 21.41 -19.67
CA GLU A 273 10.01 21.18 -20.52
C GLU A 273 9.26 19.89 -20.23
N ASN A 274 9.91 18.92 -19.57
CA ASN A 274 9.32 17.64 -19.19
C ASN A 274 8.87 17.62 -17.72
N ARG A 275 9.09 18.70 -16.95
CA ARG A 275 8.68 18.77 -15.55
C ARG A 275 7.18 19.00 -15.44
N PRO A 276 6.48 18.31 -14.53
CA PRO A 276 5.08 18.62 -14.25
C PRO A 276 4.95 20.06 -13.73
N GLU A 277 4.09 20.84 -14.37
CA GLU A 277 3.73 22.19 -13.93
C GLU A 277 2.84 22.12 -12.70
N ILE A 278 3.45 22.17 -11.51
CA ILE A 278 2.80 22.10 -10.20
C ILE A 278 3.56 23.05 -9.26
N ARG A 279 2.83 23.79 -8.42
CA ARG A 279 3.44 24.72 -7.45
C ARG A 279 4.17 23.97 -6.34
N HIS A 280 5.21 24.58 -5.80
CA HIS A 280 5.99 23.98 -4.72
C HIS A 280 5.10 23.67 -3.51
N GLU A 281 4.22 24.59 -3.14
CA GLU A 281 3.28 24.48 -2.04
C GLU A 281 2.34 23.27 -2.22
N THR A 282 1.86 23.04 -3.44
CA THR A 282 1.04 21.88 -3.79
C THR A 282 1.82 20.58 -3.57
N TYR A 283 3.08 20.48 -4.01
CA TYR A 283 3.93 19.32 -3.71
C TYR A 283 4.06 19.06 -2.20
N ARG A 284 4.30 20.11 -1.41
CA ARG A 284 4.41 20.02 0.05
C ARG A 284 3.11 19.50 0.68
N LYS A 285 1.96 20.09 0.31
CA LYS A 285 0.64 19.66 0.80
C LYS A 285 0.33 18.20 0.41
N LEU A 286 0.64 17.79 -0.82
CA LEU A 286 0.43 16.42 -1.28
C LEU A 286 1.29 15.43 -0.52
N GLY A 287 2.58 15.72 -0.31
CA GLY A 287 3.46 14.90 0.50
C GLY A 287 2.93 14.73 1.92
N ALA A 288 2.53 15.83 2.57
CA ALA A 288 1.95 15.80 3.91
C ALA A 288 0.62 15.03 3.98
N ASN A 289 -0.24 15.15 2.96
CA ASN A 289 -1.50 14.40 2.85
C ASN A 289 -1.26 12.90 2.64
N MET A 290 -0.32 12.50 1.78
CA MET A 290 0.07 11.10 1.60
C MET A 290 0.63 10.50 2.89
N MET A 291 1.37 11.30 3.68
CA MET A 291 1.82 10.91 5.02
C MET A 291 0.69 10.87 6.07
N ALA A 292 -0.46 11.50 5.79
CA ALA A 292 -1.66 11.52 6.63
C ALA A 292 -2.72 10.48 6.22
N PHE A 293 -2.73 10.00 4.97
CA PHE A 293 -3.70 9.03 4.50
C PHE A 293 -3.60 7.69 5.26
N ARG A 294 -4.76 7.16 5.63
CA ARG A 294 -4.89 5.94 6.43
C ARG A 294 -6.01 5.08 5.85
N SER A 295 -5.91 3.80 6.12
CA SER A 295 -7.01 2.86 5.88
C SER A 295 -8.23 3.26 6.73
N GLU A 296 -9.25 3.84 6.11
CA GLU A 296 -10.52 4.20 6.79
C GLU A 296 -11.39 2.96 6.99
N ARG A 297 -11.39 2.36 8.19
CA ARG A 297 -12.09 1.10 8.49
C ARG A 297 -13.49 1.31 9.04
N ILE A 298 -13.74 2.41 9.73
CA ILE A 298 -15.03 2.70 10.38
C ILE A 298 -15.87 3.59 9.48
N GLN A 299 -17.09 3.14 9.20
CA GLN A 299 -18.19 3.96 8.72
C GLN A 299 -19.11 4.27 9.92
N PRO A 300 -19.25 5.55 10.30
CA PRO A 300 -20.14 5.97 11.38
C PRO A 300 -21.57 5.44 11.19
N GLY A 301 -22.19 4.99 12.29
CA GLY A 301 -23.53 4.40 12.29
C GLY A 301 -23.67 3.03 11.62
N VAL A 302 -22.58 2.42 11.12
CA VAL A 302 -22.62 1.12 10.43
C VAL A 302 -21.82 0.04 11.16
N ASN A 303 -20.55 0.30 11.48
CA ASN A 303 -19.65 -0.68 12.10
C ASN A 303 -18.83 -0.11 13.28
N GLN A 304 -19.38 0.91 13.95
CA GLN A 304 -18.84 1.44 15.20
C GLN A 304 -18.98 0.42 16.35
N GLU A 305 -18.18 0.61 17.40
CA GLU A 305 -18.32 -0.14 18.65
C GLU A 305 -19.38 0.51 19.54
N GLU A 306 -20.05 -0.27 20.39
CA GLU A 306 -21.06 0.26 21.32
C GLU A 306 -20.51 1.38 22.23
N LYS A 307 -19.28 1.21 22.70
CA LYS A 307 -18.55 2.21 23.52
C LYS A 307 -17.97 3.39 22.71
N ALA A 308 -18.27 3.50 21.42
CA ALA A 308 -17.77 4.60 20.62
C ALA A 308 -18.35 5.94 21.12
N PRO A 309 -17.62 7.05 20.97
CA PRO A 309 -18.17 8.37 21.22
C PRO A 309 -19.43 8.66 20.36
N PRO A 310 -20.34 9.53 20.82
CA PRO A 310 -21.61 9.83 20.12
C PRO A 310 -21.46 10.14 18.63
N GLN A 311 -20.42 10.87 18.25
CA GLN A 311 -20.16 11.25 16.85
C GLN A 311 -19.91 10.07 15.89
N TYR A 312 -19.58 8.88 16.40
CA TYR A 312 -19.42 7.68 15.57
C TYR A 312 -20.70 6.84 15.44
N HIS A 313 -21.74 7.13 16.22
CA HIS A 313 -22.99 6.35 16.23
C HIS A 313 -23.99 6.80 15.18
N GLN A 314 -23.91 8.06 14.76
CA GLN A 314 -24.80 8.59 13.75
C GLN A 314 -24.26 8.26 12.37
N ARG A 315 -25.15 7.76 11.51
CA ARG A 315 -24.82 7.54 10.11
C ARG A 315 -24.82 8.89 9.41
N GLN A 316 -23.73 9.17 8.69
CA GLN A 316 -23.66 10.32 7.81
C GLN A 316 -24.16 9.92 6.44
N ASP A 317 -25.17 10.66 5.95
CA ASP A 317 -25.64 10.54 4.59
C ASP A 317 -24.90 11.55 3.74
N MET A 318 -23.97 11.05 2.94
CA MET A 318 -23.17 11.83 2.01
C MET A 318 -23.27 11.14 0.67
N ASP A 319 -23.59 11.93 -0.35
CA ASP A 319 -23.55 11.44 -1.72
C ASP A 319 -22.10 11.41 -2.22
N VAL A 320 -21.84 10.46 -3.11
CA VAL A 320 -20.54 10.34 -3.79
C VAL A 320 -20.84 10.37 -5.27
N PRO A 321 -20.41 11.40 -6.01
CA PRO A 321 -20.69 11.50 -7.44
C PRO A 321 -20.27 10.22 -8.19
N ASP A 322 -21.04 9.83 -9.20
CA ASP A 322 -20.69 8.69 -10.04
C ASP A 322 -19.47 9.02 -10.92
N GLU A 323 -19.28 10.29 -11.26
CA GLU A 323 -18.14 10.87 -11.96
C GLU A 323 -16.83 10.58 -11.22
N LEU A 324 -16.84 10.64 -9.88
CA LEU A 324 -15.68 10.27 -9.07
C LEU A 324 -15.30 8.81 -9.28
N THR A 325 -16.30 7.93 -9.36
CA THR A 325 -16.09 6.51 -9.66
C THR A 325 -15.50 6.33 -11.06
N VAL A 326 -15.95 7.11 -12.04
CA VAL A 326 -15.37 7.11 -13.39
C VAL A 326 -13.90 7.52 -13.36
N MET A 327 -13.54 8.56 -12.61
CA MET A 327 -12.14 9.01 -12.48
C MET A 327 -11.26 7.99 -11.75
N CYS A 328 -11.79 7.38 -10.68
CA CYS A 328 -11.13 6.29 -9.98
C CYS A 328 -10.89 5.07 -10.89
N GLY A 329 -11.85 4.71 -11.73
CA GLY A 329 -11.71 3.66 -12.73
C GLY A 329 -10.72 4.06 -13.84
N ARG A 330 -10.78 5.30 -14.34
CA ARG A 330 -9.86 5.84 -15.34
C ARG A 330 -8.42 5.73 -14.86
N ALA A 331 -8.13 6.14 -13.63
CA ALA A 331 -6.83 6.00 -13.01
C ALA A 331 -6.39 4.53 -12.87
N ALA A 332 -7.32 3.63 -12.49
CA ALA A 332 -7.05 2.19 -12.40
C ALA A 332 -6.59 1.60 -13.75
N TYR A 333 -7.32 1.92 -14.83
CA TYR A 333 -7.01 1.44 -16.17
C TYR A 333 -5.71 2.04 -16.72
N ASN A 334 -5.44 3.33 -16.45
CA ASN A 334 -4.17 3.97 -16.83
C ASN A 334 -2.99 3.24 -16.17
N ALA A 335 -3.08 2.96 -14.87
CA ALA A 335 -2.04 2.22 -14.15
C ALA A 335 -1.85 0.80 -14.73
N PHE A 336 -2.94 0.07 -14.98
CA PHE A 336 -2.84 -1.29 -15.49
C PHE A 336 -2.17 -1.34 -16.86
N ALA A 337 -2.60 -0.47 -17.77
CA ALA A 337 -2.03 -0.35 -19.10
C ALA A 337 -0.54 0.05 -19.04
N HIS A 338 -0.19 1.02 -18.19
CA HIS A 338 1.19 1.47 -17.98
C HIS A 338 2.12 0.33 -17.55
N TRP A 339 1.70 -0.50 -16.59
CA TRP A 339 2.54 -1.56 -16.02
C TRP A 339 2.55 -2.86 -16.79
N THR A 340 1.48 -3.19 -17.51
CA THR A 340 1.43 -4.41 -18.35
C THR A 340 1.93 -4.15 -19.77
N GLY A 341 1.89 -2.90 -20.24
CA GLY A 341 2.12 -2.55 -21.64
C GLY A 341 0.97 -2.95 -22.56
N CYS A 342 -0.16 -3.43 -22.03
CA CYS A 342 -1.34 -3.70 -22.86
C CYS A 342 -2.03 -2.40 -23.27
N ASP A 343 -2.82 -2.48 -24.33
CA ASP A 343 -3.70 -1.38 -24.71
C ASP A 343 -4.72 -1.08 -23.60
N ARG A 344 -5.12 0.19 -23.49
CA ARG A 344 -5.97 0.69 -22.42
C ARG A 344 -7.45 0.32 -22.60
N GLU A 345 -7.91 -0.02 -23.80
CA GLU A 345 -9.22 -0.63 -23.99
C GLU A 345 -9.15 -2.13 -23.66
N CYS A 346 -8.06 -2.81 -24.04
CA CYS A 346 -7.80 -4.19 -23.61
C CYS A 346 -7.77 -4.33 -22.07
N SER A 347 -7.25 -3.35 -21.34
CA SER A 347 -7.22 -3.41 -19.87
C SER A 347 -8.61 -3.44 -19.22
N LYS A 348 -9.65 -2.93 -19.91
CA LYS A 348 -11.04 -2.98 -19.44
C LYS A 348 -11.61 -4.40 -19.45
N ASP A 349 -11.15 -5.26 -20.36
CA ASP A 349 -11.59 -6.65 -20.43
C ASP A 349 -10.88 -7.54 -19.39
N LEU A 350 -9.67 -7.14 -19.00
CA LEU A 350 -8.78 -7.87 -18.09
C LEU A 350 -9.06 -7.57 -16.62
N LEU A 351 -9.29 -6.30 -16.28
CA LEU A 351 -9.65 -5.88 -14.93
C LEU A 351 -11.12 -6.21 -14.66
N LEU A 352 -11.35 -7.14 -13.73
CA LEU A 352 -12.69 -7.47 -13.27
C LEU A 352 -13.01 -6.63 -12.04
N LEU A 353 -14.11 -5.90 -12.10
CA LEU A 353 -14.58 -5.06 -11.01
C LEU A 353 -16.07 -5.27 -10.77
N GLU A 354 -16.42 -5.72 -9.58
CA GLU A 354 -17.81 -5.73 -9.11
C GLU A 354 -18.02 -4.56 -8.14
N ARG A 355 -18.91 -3.63 -8.50
CA ARG A 355 -19.35 -2.54 -7.61
C ARG A 355 -20.59 -2.98 -6.86
N ILE A 356 -20.53 -2.90 -5.52
CA ILE A 356 -21.64 -3.15 -4.60
C ILE A 356 -22.02 -1.81 -3.97
N ASP A 357 -23.13 -1.23 -4.44
CA ASP A 357 -23.68 0.03 -3.93
C ASP A 357 -24.57 -0.24 -2.71
N VAL A 358 -23.99 -0.16 -1.52
CA VAL A 358 -24.61 -0.56 -0.23
C VAL A 358 -25.81 0.31 0.15
N LEU A 359 -25.98 1.47 -0.50
CA LEU A 359 -27.16 2.31 -0.31
C LEU A 359 -28.41 1.72 -0.98
N THR A 360 -28.25 0.89 -2.02
CA THR A 360 -29.35 0.29 -2.78
C THR A 360 -29.84 -1.03 -2.16
N PRO A 361 -31.11 -1.45 -2.38
CA PRO A 361 -31.61 -2.75 -1.93
C PRO A 361 -30.78 -3.93 -2.47
N ASN A 362 -30.45 -3.91 -3.76
CA ASN A 362 -29.68 -4.97 -4.42
C ASN A 362 -28.25 -5.04 -3.86
N GLY A 363 -27.59 -3.89 -3.65
CA GLY A 363 -26.26 -3.86 -3.05
C GLY A 363 -26.25 -4.32 -1.59
N LYS A 364 -27.29 -4.02 -0.80
CA LYS A 364 -27.44 -4.57 0.56
C LYS A 364 -27.59 -6.09 0.54
N GLN A 365 -28.38 -6.63 -0.39
CA GLN A 365 -28.52 -8.07 -0.55
C GLN A 365 -27.19 -8.71 -0.93
N ARG A 366 -26.51 -8.17 -1.94
CA ARG A 366 -25.21 -8.69 -2.37
C ARG A 366 -24.15 -8.64 -1.27
N LEU A 367 -24.13 -7.57 -0.48
CA LEU A 367 -23.26 -7.47 0.70
C LEU A 367 -23.56 -8.55 1.74
N ARG A 368 -24.84 -8.88 1.99
CA ARG A 368 -25.23 -9.97 2.90
C ARG A 368 -24.76 -11.31 2.35
N GLU A 369 -24.95 -11.59 1.07
CA GLU A 369 -24.47 -12.83 0.43
C GLU A 369 -22.96 -13.02 0.60
N VAL A 370 -22.17 -11.97 0.32
CA VAL A 370 -20.71 -12.01 0.50
C VAL A 370 -20.36 -12.25 1.97
N ARG A 371 -21.00 -11.54 2.91
CA ARG A 371 -20.76 -11.72 4.35
C ARG A 371 -21.13 -13.13 4.83
N ASP A 372 -22.23 -13.68 4.35
CA ASP A 372 -22.70 -15.02 4.71
C ASP A 372 -21.76 -16.09 4.16
N GLN A 373 -21.33 -15.98 2.90
CA GLN A 373 -20.33 -16.86 2.31
C GLN A 373 -19.03 -16.86 3.12
N LEU A 374 -18.51 -15.67 3.43
CA LEU A 374 -17.31 -15.52 4.25
C LEU A 374 -17.54 -16.13 5.65
N GLY A 375 -18.66 -15.83 6.30
CA GLY A 375 -19.05 -16.38 7.59
C GLY A 375 -18.99 -17.91 7.61
N GLN A 376 -19.61 -18.56 6.62
CA GLN A 376 -19.61 -20.01 6.44
C GLN A 376 -18.20 -20.58 6.30
N VAL A 377 -17.31 -19.92 5.53
CA VAL A 377 -15.91 -20.35 5.42
C VAL A 377 -15.22 -20.30 6.78
N THR A 378 -15.40 -19.21 7.55
CA THR A 378 -14.82 -19.11 8.90
C THR A 378 -15.34 -20.20 9.82
N ASP A 379 -16.65 -20.47 9.81
CA ASP A 379 -17.25 -21.55 10.61
C ASP A 379 -16.65 -22.92 10.27
N ARG A 380 -16.49 -23.21 8.97
CA ARG A 380 -15.84 -24.45 8.50
C ARG A 380 -14.39 -24.53 8.94
N VAL A 381 -13.63 -23.44 8.85
CA VAL A 381 -12.24 -23.40 9.36
C VAL A 381 -12.20 -23.72 10.84
N ILE A 382 -12.98 -23.01 11.67
CA ILE A 382 -12.99 -23.20 13.12
C ILE A 382 -13.34 -24.64 13.49
N LYS A 383 -14.36 -25.22 12.81
CA LYS A 383 -14.78 -26.60 13.04
C LYS A 383 -13.70 -27.63 12.69
N ASN A 384 -12.87 -27.35 11.69
CA ASN A 384 -11.92 -28.30 11.12
C ASN A 384 -10.46 -28.08 11.59
N ILE A 385 -10.19 -27.13 12.49
CA ILE A 385 -8.86 -26.97 13.08
C ILE A 385 -8.51 -28.24 13.90
N PRO A 386 -7.38 -28.91 13.63
CA PRO A 386 -7.02 -30.14 14.35
C PRO A 386 -6.77 -29.87 15.85
N LEU A 387 -7.49 -30.58 16.71
CA LEU A 387 -7.37 -30.43 18.18
C LEU A 387 -5.94 -30.70 18.68
N TRP A 388 -5.24 -31.67 18.09
CA TRP A 388 -3.86 -31.99 18.47
C TRP A 388 -2.87 -30.83 18.19
N ALA A 389 -3.18 -29.95 17.24
CA ALA A 389 -2.37 -28.77 16.92
C ALA A 389 -2.81 -27.55 17.74
N ASP A 390 -4.12 -27.42 18.04
CA ASP A 390 -4.66 -26.25 18.71
C ASP A 390 -4.61 -26.35 20.25
N LEU A 391 -4.83 -27.52 20.84
CA LEU A 391 -4.78 -27.74 22.29
C LEU A 391 -3.42 -27.38 22.91
N PRO A 392 -2.26 -27.80 22.34
CA PRO A 392 -0.95 -27.41 22.88
C PRO A 392 -0.70 -25.90 22.85
N THR A 393 -1.39 -25.16 21.97
CA THR A 393 -1.30 -23.69 21.89
C THR A 393 -2.31 -22.97 22.80
N GLY A 394 -3.06 -23.71 23.62
CA GLY A 394 -4.15 -23.16 24.42
C GLY A 394 -5.30 -22.61 23.56
N LYS A 395 -5.65 -23.29 22.47
CA LYS A 395 -6.66 -22.85 21.49
C LYS A 395 -6.35 -21.52 20.80
N ALA A 396 -5.06 -21.20 20.58
CA ALA A 396 -4.69 -19.94 19.96
C ALA A 396 -5.12 -19.87 18.48
N LEU A 397 -5.12 -21.01 17.77
CA LEU A 397 -5.48 -21.08 16.36
C LEU A 397 -6.98 -20.78 16.19
N THR A 398 -7.83 -21.44 16.97
CA THR A 398 -9.28 -21.21 16.96
C THR A 398 -9.63 -19.78 17.37
N ARG A 399 -9.00 -19.25 18.43
CA ARG A 399 -9.23 -17.86 18.87
C ARG A 399 -8.84 -16.84 17.80
N ASN A 400 -7.73 -17.06 17.10
CA ASN A 400 -7.29 -16.17 16.03
C ASN A 400 -8.18 -16.28 14.77
N ALA A 401 -8.62 -17.48 14.41
CA ALA A 401 -9.60 -17.67 13.32
C ALA A 401 -10.92 -16.95 13.61
N ALA A 402 -11.44 -17.07 14.84
CA ALA A 402 -12.67 -16.38 15.27
C ALA A 402 -12.53 -14.85 15.27
N ARG A 403 -11.35 -14.32 15.63
CA ARG A 403 -11.06 -12.88 15.53
C ARG A 403 -11.12 -12.37 14.09
N GLY A 404 -10.78 -13.20 13.11
CA GLY A 404 -10.89 -12.89 11.67
C GLY A 404 -12.29 -12.43 11.27
N ARG A 405 -13.35 -12.97 11.89
CA ARG A 405 -14.75 -12.58 11.61
C ARG A 405 -15.02 -11.08 11.82
N LYS A 406 -14.39 -10.48 12.85
CA LYS A 406 -14.53 -9.03 13.13
C LYS A 406 -13.54 -8.16 12.35
N ALA A 407 -12.39 -8.72 11.95
CA ALA A 407 -11.33 -7.98 11.28
C ALA A 407 -11.67 -7.58 9.83
N PHE A 408 -12.63 -8.27 9.20
CA PHE A 408 -12.97 -8.08 7.79
C PHE A 408 -14.40 -7.56 7.59
N ALA A 409 -14.91 -6.78 8.55
CA ALA A 409 -16.23 -6.15 8.43
C ALA A 409 -16.28 -5.21 7.22
N LEU A 410 -16.86 -5.70 6.13
CA LEU A 410 -17.08 -4.95 4.89
C LEU A 410 -18.02 -3.77 5.16
N ALA A 411 -17.49 -2.57 5.34
CA ALA A 411 -18.26 -1.36 5.61
C ALA A 411 -17.85 -0.24 4.68
N GLY A 412 -18.84 0.47 4.11
CA GLY A 412 -18.67 1.60 3.21
C GLY A 412 -19.94 1.82 2.39
N GLN A 413 -20.07 2.99 1.76
CA GLN A 413 -21.18 3.28 0.85
C GLN A 413 -21.05 2.50 -0.45
N ARG A 414 -19.82 2.41 -0.97
CA ARG A 414 -19.49 1.64 -2.18
C ARG A 414 -18.39 0.64 -1.84
N ILE A 415 -18.59 -0.61 -2.21
CA ILE A 415 -17.62 -1.69 -2.03
C ILE A 415 -17.27 -2.23 -3.41
N TYR A 416 -15.97 -2.38 -3.65
CA TYR A 416 -15.43 -2.86 -4.90
C TYR A 416 -14.71 -4.16 -4.65
N ILE A 417 -15.17 -5.24 -5.29
CA ILE A 417 -14.44 -6.50 -5.36
C ILE A 417 -13.69 -6.45 -6.69
N GLY A 418 -12.37 -6.50 -6.64
CA GLY A 418 -11.54 -6.42 -7.83
C GLY A 418 -10.69 -7.67 -8.00
N GLY A 419 -10.48 -8.03 -9.26
CA GLY A 419 -9.71 -9.20 -9.64
C GLY A 419 -9.31 -9.19 -11.11
N LEU A 420 -8.82 -10.33 -11.57
CA LEU A 420 -8.37 -10.55 -12.94
C LEU A 420 -9.03 -11.79 -13.54
N ASP A 421 -9.25 -11.78 -14.85
CA ASP A 421 -9.57 -13.00 -15.60
C ASP A 421 -8.29 -13.75 -15.95
N ARG A 422 -8.08 -14.91 -15.35
CA ARG A 422 -6.84 -15.68 -15.51
C ARG A 422 -6.61 -16.15 -16.94
N LYS A 423 -7.64 -16.72 -17.57
CA LYS A 423 -7.57 -17.22 -18.94
C LYS A 423 -7.29 -16.10 -19.92
N GLU A 424 -7.92 -14.95 -19.69
CA GLU A 424 -7.75 -13.83 -20.59
C GLU A 424 -6.36 -13.20 -20.48
N ILE A 425 -5.80 -13.11 -19.28
CA ILE A 425 -4.41 -12.68 -19.07
C ILE A 425 -3.43 -13.60 -19.82
N GLU A 426 -3.61 -14.91 -19.69
CA GLU A 426 -2.80 -15.91 -20.39
C GLU A 426 -2.96 -15.78 -21.93
N ARG A 427 -4.19 -15.59 -22.42
CA ARG A 427 -4.49 -15.38 -23.85
C ARG A 427 -3.84 -14.12 -24.43
N LYS A 428 -3.68 -13.07 -23.62
CA LYS A 428 -2.99 -11.83 -24.01
C LYS A 428 -1.47 -11.89 -23.86
N HIS A 429 -0.91 -13.05 -23.48
CA HIS A 429 0.52 -13.24 -23.25
C HIS A 429 1.10 -12.27 -22.20
N ILE A 430 0.28 -11.88 -21.22
CA ILE A 430 0.72 -11.09 -20.08
C ILE A 430 1.09 -12.08 -18.96
N ASP A 431 2.29 -11.93 -18.40
CA ASP A 431 2.68 -12.75 -17.26
C ASP A 431 1.72 -12.54 -16.08
N TRP A 432 1.28 -13.65 -15.47
CA TRP A 432 0.30 -13.60 -14.39
C TRP A 432 0.79 -12.79 -13.17
N LYS A 433 2.05 -12.96 -12.76
CA LYS A 433 2.61 -12.23 -11.62
C LYS A 433 2.77 -10.75 -11.94
N LEU A 434 3.11 -10.39 -13.17
CA LEU A 434 3.10 -9.02 -13.65
C LEU A 434 1.70 -8.42 -13.61
N ALA A 435 0.68 -9.14 -14.08
CA ALA A 435 -0.71 -8.70 -14.04
C ALA A 435 -1.20 -8.44 -12.61
N VAL A 436 -0.87 -9.33 -11.67
CA VAL A 436 -1.18 -9.15 -10.24
C VAL A 436 -0.47 -7.91 -9.67
N ARG A 437 0.79 -7.66 -10.04
CA ARG A 437 1.49 -6.43 -9.66
C ARG A 437 0.80 -5.20 -10.26
N ALA A 438 0.48 -5.21 -11.55
CA ALA A 438 -0.23 -4.12 -12.21
C ALA A 438 -1.61 -3.85 -11.57
N PHE A 439 -2.33 -4.89 -11.14
CA PHE A 439 -3.57 -4.73 -10.38
C PHE A 439 -3.35 -4.03 -9.03
N GLY A 440 -2.25 -4.33 -8.32
CA GLY A 440 -1.85 -3.60 -7.12
C GLY A 440 -1.66 -2.11 -7.37
N ALA A 441 -0.97 -1.75 -8.47
CA ALA A 441 -0.81 -0.36 -8.91
C ALA A 441 -2.16 0.30 -9.25
N SER A 442 -3.04 -0.40 -9.97
CA SER A 442 -4.40 0.06 -10.28
C SER A 442 -5.21 0.37 -9.03
N ALA A 443 -5.19 -0.52 -8.05
CA ALA A 443 -5.88 -0.33 -6.78
C ALA A 443 -5.28 0.86 -5.99
N ALA A 444 -3.96 1.03 -6.00
CA ALA A 444 -3.29 2.16 -5.36
C ALA A 444 -3.73 3.49 -5.98
N ARG A 445 -3.56 3.63 -7.29
CA ARG A 445 -3.81 4.87 -8.02
C ARG A 445 -5.29 5.25 -8.03
N SER A 446 -6.18 4.28 -8.27
CA SER A 446 -7.63 4.46 -8.26
C SER A 446 -8.12 5.14 -7.00
N ALA A 447 -7.59 4.74 -5.87
CA ALA A 447 -8.06 5.21 -4.60
C ALA A 447 -7.28 6.41 -4.07
N LEU A 448 -6.06 6.65 -4.56
CA LEU A 448 -5.40 7.93 -4.37
C LEU A 448 -6.24 9.07 -4.98
N VAL A 449 -6.92 8.84 -6.12
CA VAL A 449 -7.93 9.79 -6.65
C VAL A 449 -8.96 10.09 -5.56
N ALA A 450 -9.63 9.07 -5.01
CA ALA A 450 -10.68 9.27 -4.02
C ALA A 450 -10.19 9.94 -2.73
N GLU A 451 -8.94 9.66 -2.30
CA GLU A 451 -8.34 10.26 -1.10
C GLU A 451 -7.94 11.72 -1.34
N ILE A 452 -7.45 12.08 -2.54
CA ILE A 452 -7.20 13.49 -2.92
C ILE A 452 -8.52 14.24 -3.00
N MET A 453 -9.53 13.70 -3.69
CA MET A 453 -10.86 14.33 -3.77
C MET A 453 -11.51 14.49 -2.39
N GLY A 454 -11.24 13.56 -1.48
CA GLY A 454 -11.63 13.65 -0.07
C GLY A 454 -10.92 14.75 0.74
N CYS A 455 -9.97 15.48 0.15
CA CYS A 455 -9.31 16.64 0.72
C CYS A 455 -9.59 17.94 -0.04
N VAL A 456 -10.29 17.90 -1.18
CA VAL A 456 -10.59 19.10 -1.98
C VAL A 456 -11.68 19.91 -1.26
N ASN A 457 -11.42 21.20 -1.07
CA ASN A 457 -12.30 22.14 -0.38
C ASN A 457 -12.80 21.60 0.97
N LEU A 458 -11.93 20.87 1.68
CA LEU A 458 -12.23 20.25 2.97
C LEU A 458 -12.55 21.34 4.01
N PRO A 459 -13.76 21.36 4.61
CA PRO A 459 -14.10 22.29 5.67
C PRO A 459 -13.29 22.04 6.97
N ASP A 460 -13.01 23.10 7.73
CA ASP A 460 -12.23 23.05 8.99
C ASP A 460 -12.86 22.20 10.10
N ASP A 461 -14.17 21.95 10.02
CA ASP A 461 -14.94 21.13 10.93
C ASP A 461 -15.06 19.66 10.48
N CYS A 462 -14.34 19.28 9.42
CA CYS A 462 -14.25 17.93 8.88
C CYS A 462 -12.80 17.41 8.93
N ASP A 463 -12.60 16.11 9.18
CA ASP A 463 -11.28 15.48 9.08
C ASP A 463 -10.96 15.01 7.65
N LEU A 464 -11.99 14.72 6.87
CA LEU A 464 -11.96 14.24 5.48
C LEU A 464 -13.37 14.39 4.88
N LEU A 465 -13.52 14.21 3.57
CA LEU A 465 -14.82 14.02 2.91
C LEU A 465 -14.97 12.61 2.32
N ALA A 466 -13.86 11.98 1.96
CA ALA A 466 -13.80 10.58 1.57
C ALA A 466 -12.51 9.91 2.00
N GLY A 467 -12.58 8.61 2.23
CA GLY A 467 -11.40 7.78 2.38
C GLY A 467 -11.64 6.33 2.06
N ILE A 468 -10.54 5.60 1.89
CA ILE A 468 -10.55 4.26 1.33
C ILE A 468 -9.94 3.28 2.34
N CYS A 469 -10.41 2.04 2.31
CA CYS A 469 -9.74 0.90 2.91
C CYS A 469 -9.55 -0.17 1.85
N LEU A 470 -8.30 -0.47 1.51
CA LEU A 470 -7.95 -1.66 0.73
C LEU A 470 -7.84 -2.87 1.69
N MET A 471 -8.34 -4.02 1.27
CA MET A 471 -8.36 -5.24 2.07
C MET A 471 -8.10 -6.47 1.20
N ALA A 472 -7.07 -7.24 1.55
CA ALA A 472 -6.92 -8.60 1.05
C ALA A 472 -7.62 -9.64 1.93
N GLY A 473 -8.03 -9.27 3.15
CA GLY A 473 -8.63 -10.18 4.12
C GLY A 473 -9.87 -10.95 3.64
N PRO A 474 -10.91 -10.27 3.11
CA PRO A 474 -12.07 -10.94 2.53
C PRO A 474 -11.69 -11.91 1.40
N VAL A 475 -10.72 -11.53 0.57
CA VAL A 475 -10.24 -12.38 -0.54
C VAL A 475 -9.49 -13.60 0.00
N ASN A 476 -8.57 -13.42 0.95
CA ASN A 476 -7.87 -14.52 1.62
C ASN A 476 -8.86 -15.53 2.23
N GLN A 477 -9.94 -15.03 2.84
CA GLN A 477 -10.98 -15.87 3.41
C GLN A 477 -11.79 -16.58 2.32
N ASN A 478 -12.11 -15.93 1.20
CA ASN A 478 -12.74 -16.60 0.06
C ASN A 478 -11.84 -17.67 -0.56
N ASP A 479 -10.53 -17.42 -0.68
CA ASP A 479 -9.53 -18.36 -1.18
C ASP A 479 -9.45 -19.63 -0.36
N ILE A 480 -9.47 -19.53 0.98
CA ILE A 480 -9.59 -20.69 1.86
C ILE A 480 -10.86 -21.49 1.51
N GLY A 481 -11.96 -20.79 1.23
CA GLY A 481 -13.22 -21.39 0.78
C GLY A 481 -13.08 -22.13 -0.54
N LYS A 482 -12.41 -21.54 -1.53
CA LYS A 482 -12.18 -22.13 -2.86
C LYS A 482 -11.31 -23.38 -2.75
N GLU A 483 -10.13 -23.24 -2.16
CA GLU A 483 -9.11 -24.29 -2.12
C GLU A 483 -9.52 -25.49 -1.26
N PHE A 484 -10.17 -25.26 -0.12
CA PHE A 484 -10.43 -26.33 0.85
C PHE A 484 -11.89 -26.78 0.95
N TYR A 485 -12.83 -25.96 0.48
CA TYR A 485 -14.27 -26.17 0.75
C TYR A 485 -15.17 -26.03 -0.48
N GLY A 486 -14.59 -25.90 -1.69
CA GLY A 486 -15.32 -25.87 -2.96
C GLY A 486 -16.22 -24.64 -3.13
N HIS A 487 -15.96 -23.55 -2.42
CA HIS A 487 -16.67 -22.30 -2.66
C HIS A 487 -16.26 -21.70 -4.01
N LYS A 488 -17.11 -20.83 -4.56
CA LYS A 488 -16.82 -20.07 -5.76
C LYS A 488 -16.05 -18.79 -5.43
N ASP A 489 -15.32 -18.26 -6.41
CA ASP A 489 -14.69 -16.94 -6.33
C ASP A 489 -15.74 -15.84 -6.06
N LEU A 490 -15.37 -14.78 -5.33
CA LEU A 490 -16.30 -13.69 -5.03
C LEU A 490 -16.88 -13.05 -6.30
N LEU A 491 -16.07 -12.93 -7.36
CA LEU A 491 -16.45 -12.33 -8.63
C LEU A 491 -17.25 -13.27 -9.54
N HIS A 492 -17.40 -14.55 -9.19
CA HIS A 492 -18.06 -15.52 -10.07
C HIS A 492 -19.51 -15.14 -10.40
N SER A 493 -20.25 -14.56 -9.46
CA SER A 493 -21.64 -14.15 -9.72
C SER A 493 -21.73 -12.98 -10.71
N ALA A 494 -20.77 -12.05 -10.66
CA ALA A 494 -20.72 -10.90 -11.56
C ALA A 494 -20.15 -11.26 -12.94
N TYR A 495 -19.30 -12.29 -13.00
CA TYR A 495 -18.62 -12.74 -14.21
C TYR A 495 -18.71 -14.27 -14.37
N PRO A 496 -19.91 -14.83 -14.62
CA PRO A 496 -20.13 -16.27 -14.65
C PRO A 496 -19.41 -16.98 -15.80
N ASP A 497 -19.21 -16.28 -16.92
CA ASP A 497 -18.58 -16.81 -18.14
C ASP A 497 -17.05 -16.66 -18.16
N LYS A 498 -16.47 -16.08 -17.10
CA LYS A 498 -15.02 -15.84 -16.99
C LYS A 498 -14.38 -16.80 -15.98
N GLU A 499 -13.05 -16.79 -15.92
CA GLU A 499 -12.28 -17.45 -14.85
C GLU A 499 -11.70 -16.40 -13.89
N PRO A 500 -12.55 -15.81 -13.02
CA PRO A 500 -12.10 -14.73 -12.16
C PRO A 500 -11.20 -15.23 -11.04
N THR A 501 -10.18 -14.44 -10.75
CA THR A 501 -9.42 -14.50 -9.51
C THR A 501 -9.59 -13.17 -8.78
N SER A 502 -10.38 -13.17 -7.70
CA SER A 502 -10.46 -12.03 -6.78
C SER A 502 -9.10 -11.77 -6.13
N LEU A 503 -8.70 -10.50 -6.02
CA LEU A 503 -7.37 -10.10 -5.51
C LEU A 503 -7.46 -9.11 -4.34
N LEU A 504 -8.29 -8.08 -4.44
CA LEU A 504 -8.51 -7.11 -3.37
C LEU A 504 -9.98 -6.72 -3.29
N VAL A 505 -10.41 -6.37 -2.09
CA VAL A 505 -11.63 -5.62 -1.86
C VAL A 505 -11.25 -4.22 -1.39
N TRP A 506 -11.90 -3.19 -1.91
CA TRP A 506 -11.78 -1.86 -1.31
C TRP A 506 -13.12 -1.19 -1.10
N THR A 507 -13.22 -0.48 0.01
CA THR A 507 -14.43 0.24 0.39
C THR A 507 -14.18 1.72 0.28
N LEU A 508 -15.10 2.44 -0.36
CA LEU A 508 -15.18 3.89 -0.29
C LEU A 508 -16.11 4.30 0.85
N LYS A 509 -15.62 5.23 1.66
CA LYS A 509 -16.33 5.82 2.79
C LYS A 509 -16.40 7.32 2.62
N ALA A 510 -17.59 7.86 2.36
CA ALA A 510 -17.84 9.29 2.48
C ALA A 510 -18.28 9.59 3.91
N LYS A 511 -17.55 10.46 4.59
CA LYS A 511 -17.75 10.79 6.00
C LYS A 511 -16.93 12.00 6.34
N THR A 512 -17.34 12.75 7.35
CA THR A 512 -16.58 13.91 7.84
C THR A 512 -15.61 13.57 8.96
N ILE A 513 -15.74 12.37 9.57
CA ILE A 513 -14.92 11.95 10.71
C ILE A 513 -13.93 10.84 10.36
N ALA A 514 -12.66 11.08 10.63
CA ALA A 514 -11.60 10.12 10.38
C ALA A 514 -11.68 8.92 11.32
N ASP A 515 -11.02 7.83 10.95
CA ASP A 515 -10.89 6.66 11.80
C ASP A 515 -10.29 6.99 13.19
N PRO A 516 -10.65 6.22 14.24
CA PRO A 516 -10.10 6.43 15.57
C PRO A 516 -8.57 6.31 15.61
N ILE A 517 -7.90 7.21 16.33
CA ILE A 517 -6.42 7.28 16.45
C ILE A 517 -5.79 5.94 16.88
N GLY A 518 -6.48 5.17 17.74
CA GLY A 518 -5.97 3.88 18.20
C GLY A 518 -5.83 2.84 17.09
N ASN A 519 -6.48 3.00 15.94
CA ASN A 519 -6.23 2.14 14.76
C ASN A 519 -4.83 2.43 14.18
N GLU A 520 -4.38 3.68 14.23
CA GLU A 520 -3.04 4.09 13.83
C GLU A 520 -1.99 3.70 14.88
N GLU A 521 -2.34 3.75 16.17
CA GLU A 521 -1.44 3.36 17.27
C GLU A 521 -0.96 1.91 17.13
N GLN A 522 -1.76 1.01 16.53
CA GLN A 522 -1.35 -0.38 16.24
C GLN A 522 -0.19 -0.48 15.24
N LEU A 523 0.03 0.55 14.43
CA LEU A 523 1.09 0.62 13.41
C LEU A 523 2.31 1.40 13.90
N LEU A 524 2.19 2.14 14.99
CA LEU A 524 3.20 3.09 15.48
C LEU A 524 3.76 2.74 16.85
N ASP A 525 3.01 2.01 17.69
CA ASP A 525 3.42 1.64 19.05
C ASP A 525 3.56 0.11 19.21
N PRO A 526 4.76 -0.42 19.50
CA PRO A 526 4.97 -1.85 19.74
C PRO A 526 4.08 -2.42 20.86
N ARG A 527 3.74 -1.62 21.87
CA ARG A 527 2.91 -2.03 23.03
C ARG A 527 1.44 -2.21 22.65
N ARG A 528 1.03 -1.70 21.49
CA ARG A 528 -0.34 -1.77 20.96
C ARG A 528 -0.43 -2.53 19.64
N LYS A 529 0.68 -3.09 19.16
CA LYS A 529 0.76 -3.83 17.90
C LYS A 529 -0.30 -4.94 17.84
N GLY A 530 -1.13 -4.90 16.79
CA GLY A 530 -2.10 -5.95 16.51
C GLY A 530 -1.45 -7.22 15.96
N ALA A 531 -2.10 -8.38 16.12
CA ALA A 531 -1.57 -9.67 15.66
C ALA A 531 -1.44 -9.81 14.13
N LEU A 532 -2.11 -8.95 13.36
CA LEU A 532 -2.21 -9.01 11.90
C LEU A 532 -1.55 -7.82 11.19
N VAL A 533 -0.90 -6.91 11.93
CA VAL A 533 -0.26 -5.72 11.37
C VAL A 533 1.16 -5.60 11.92
N ASP A 534 2.12 -5.22 11.06
CA ASP A 534 3.44 -4.83 11.52
C ASP A 534 3.53 -3.36 11.93
N LEU A 535 4.62 -2.98 12.59
CA LEU A 535 4.92 -1.57 12.85
C LEU A 535 5.49 -0.94 11.59
N ARG A 536 5.19 0.34 11.36
CA ARG A 536 5.86 1.14 10.34
C ARG A 536 7.36 1.18 10.62
N ALA A 537 8.14 1.00 9.59
CA ALA A 537 9.59 0.96 9.72
C ALA A 537 10.16 2.38 9.94
N ALA A 538 11.29 2.45 10.63
CA ALA A 538 12.20 3.58 10.55
C ALA A 538 13.09 3.44 9.29
N PRO A 539 13.63 4.54 8.74
CA PRO A 539 14.47 4.49 7.54
C PRO A 539 15.61 3.47 7.65
N HIS A 540 16.37 3.52 8.74
CA HIS A 540 17.52 2.62 8.99
C HIS A 540 17.18 1.13 9.16
N GLU A 541 15.89 0.77 9.30
CA GLU A 541 15.47 -0.63 9.43
C GLU A 541 15.30 -1.31 8.07
N VAL A 542 15.03 -0.54 7.01
CA VAL A 542 14.68 -1.08 5.68
C VAL A 542 15.38 -0.39 4.52
N VAL A 543 16.06 0.74 4.74
CA VAL A 543 16.82 1.47 3.72
C VAL A 543 18.29 1.51 4.11
N GLU A 544 19.13 1.06 3.19
CA GLU A 544 20.58 1.18 3.25
C GLU A 544 21.05 1.92 2.00
N TYR A 545 22.23 2.53 2.07
CA TYR A 545 22.85 3.18 0.92
C TYR A 545 24.32 2.82 0.86
N ARG A 546 24.88 2.80 -0.35
CA ARG A 546 26.29 2.50 -0.56
C ARG A 546 27.11 3.79 -0.56
N LYS A 547 28.14 3.85 0.29
CA LYS A 547 29.08 4.97 0.39
C LYS A 547 30.48 4.44 0.71
N ASP A 548 31.50 4.92 0.01
CA ASP A 548 32.90 4.51 0.22
C ASP A 548 33.13 2.98 0.14
N GLY A 549 32.34 2.28 -0.69
CA GLY A 549 32.40 0.83 -0.81
C GLY A 549 31.67 0.04 0.29
N GLU A 550 31.13 0.71 1.31
CA GLU A 550 30.39 0.10 2.42
C GLU A 550 28.89 0.38 2.34
N PHE A 551 28.08 -0.51 2.95
CA PHE A 551 26.65 -0.28 3.15
C PHE A 551 26.41 0.41 4.48
N LYS A 552 25.80 1.60 4.43
CA LYS A 552 25.45 2.41 5.60
C LYS A 552 23.93 2.43 5.75
N LYS A 553 23.46 2.36 7.01
CA LYS A 553 22.04 2.47 7.32
C LYS A 553 21.56 3.91 7.13
N PHE A 554 20.44 4.09 6.44
CA PHE A 554 19.94 5.42 6.14
C PHE A 554 19.38 6.11 7.41
N ARG A 555 19.82 7.34 7.68
CA ARG A 555 19.52 8.10 8.92
C ARG A 555 19.80 7.34 10.23
N PHE A 556 20.97 6.73 10.29
CA PHE A 556 21.55 6.20 11.52
C PHE A 556 23.03 6.61 11.59
N ARG A 557 23.35 7.56 12.47
CA ARG A 557 24.69 8.18 12.57
C ARG A 557 24.99 8.52 14.02
N ASP A 558 26.19 8.19 14.50
CA ASP A 558 26.68 8.51 15.85
C ASP A 558 25.70 8.11 16.98
N GLY A 559 25.09 6.91 16.85
CA GLY A 559 24.10 6.40 17.80
C GLY A 559 22.71 7.05 17.71
N ARG A 560 22.54 8.09 16.89
CA ARG A 560 21.26 8.74 16.61
C ARG A 560 20.53 8.03 15.47
N SER A 561 19.28 7.66 15.72
CA SER A 561 18.34 7.20 14.70
C SER A 561 17.39 8.33 14.29
N ASN A 562 16.81 8.22 13.08
CA ASN A 562 15.76 9.13 12.64
C ASN A 562 14.64 9.25 13.69
N SER A 563 14.18 10.47 13.92
CA SER A 563 12.92 10.78 14.58
C SER A 563 12.17 11.91 13.87
N GLU A 564 12.70 12.42 12.75
CA GLU A 564 12.04 13.44 11.94
C GLU A 564 10.82 12.85 11.23
N ARG A 565 9.82 13.71 10.99
CA ARG A 565 8.63 13.36 10.20
C ARG A 565 8.75 14.00 8.83
N ALA A 566 8.57 13.23 7.76
CA ALA A 566 8.62 13.79 6.40
C ALA A 566 7.50 14.81 6.20
N PHE A 567 7.76 15.94 5.53
CA PHE A 567 6.78 17.02 5.37
C PHE A 567 6.26 17.57 6.72
N ALA A 568 7.13 17.73 7.72
CA ALA A 568 6.76 18.29 9.03
C ALA A 568 6.52 19.81 8.99
N ASP A 569 7.02 20.49 7.96
CA ASP A 569 6.89 21.92 7.69
C ASP A 569 5.43 22.39 7.56
N LEU A 570 4.52 21.51 7.10
CA LEU A 570 3.09 21.82 6.97
C LEU A 570 2.31 21.83 8.29
N ASP A 571 2.93 21.36 9.37
CA ASP A 571 2.33 21.34 10.70
C ASP A 571 0.92 20.71 10.84
N ASN A 572 0.64 19.63 10.10
CA ASN A 572 -0.65 18.93 10.16
C ASN A 572 -0.67 17.79 11.20
N PHE A 573 -0.27 18.06 12.44
CA PHE A 573 -0.24 17.05 13.51
C PHE A 573 -1.50 17.07 14.38
N VAL A 574 -1.96 15.88 14.78
CA VAL A 574 -3.13 15.75 15.69
C VAL A 574 -2.81 16.35 17.05
N ARG A 575 -3.74 17.17 17.53
CA ARG A 575 -3.79 17.78 18.86
C ARG A 575 -5.13 17.49 19.50
N ASP A 576 -5.21 17.62 20.81
CA ASP A 576 -6.50 17.66 21.48
C ASP A 576 -7.24 18.98 21.16
N PRO A 577 -8.51 19.11 21.55
CA PRO A 577 -9.32 20.30 21.22
C PRO A 577 -8.85 21.58 21.91
N ASN A 578 -8.03 21.47 22.95
CA ASN A 578 -7.40 22.61 23.62
C ASN A 578 -6.00 22.91 23.03
N GLY A 579 -5.62 22.26 21.93
CA GLY A 579 -4.32 22.41 21.28
C GLY A 579 -3.19 21.62 21.92
N LYS A 580 -3.45 20.75 22.91
CA LYS A 580 -2.40 19.97 23.57
C LYS A 580 -1.86 18.90 22.62
N GLU A 581 -0.54 18.86 22.50
CA GLU A 581 0.15 17.92 21.61
C GLU A 581 0.40 16.55 22.25
N ILE A 582 0.45 15.52 21.40
CA ILE A 582 1.00 14.22 21.76
C ILE A 582 2.52 14.36 21.85
N ARG A 583 3.11 14.05 23.03
CA ARG A 583 4.56 14.16 23.25
C ARG A 583 5.34 13.33 22.21
N GLY A 584 6.26 13.95 21.48
CA GLY A 584 7.10 13.28 20.47
C GLY A 584 6.42 13.03 19.12
N ASN A 585 5.17 13.46 18.92
CA ASN A 585 4.45 13.23 17.65
C ASN A 585 5.12 13.93 16.46
N ARG A 586 5.50 15.20 16.67
CA ARG A 586 6.29 15.99 15.70
C ARG A 586 7.67 15.43 15.42
N GLY A 587 8.19 14.60 16.32
CA GLY A 587 9.56 14.13 16.24
C GLY A 587 10.58 15.23 16.54
N SER A 588 11.80 15.05 16.06
CA SER A 588 12.83 16.10 16.06
C SER A 588 13.54 16.11 14.72
N ASN A 589 13.83 17.30 14.20
CA ASN A 589 14.48 17.46 12.90
C ASN A 589 15.83 16.72 12.87
N TRP A 590 16.13 16.10 11.71
CA TRP A 590 17.48 15.67 11.42
C TRP A 590 18.39 16.92 11.37
N PRO A 591 19.63 16.85 11.88
CA PRO A 591 20.52 18.01 11.88
C PRO A 591 20.63 18.63 10.48
N GLU A 592 20.45 19.95 10.39
CA GLU A 592 20.33 20.66 9.11
C GLU A 592 21.57 20.45 8.22
N GLU A 593 22.75 20.41 8.84
CA GLU A 593 24.02 20.14 8.16
C GLU A 593 23.98 18.77 7.47
N TRP A 594 23.51 17.72 8.17
CA TRP A 594 23.41 16.37 7.62
C TRP A 594 22.29 16.24 6.59
N ALA A 595 21.17 16.95 6.78
CA ALA A 595 20.04 16.92 5.86
C ALA A 595 20.34 17.57 4.50
N LYS A 596 21.33 18.48 4.46
CA LYS A 596 21.82 19.14 3.25
C LYS A 596 22.97 18.41 2.57
N GLU A 597 23.55 17.39 3.21
CA GLU A 597 24.61 16.58 2.62
C GLU A 597 24.11 15.82 1.38
N THR A 598 25.05 15.49 0.49
CA THR A 598 24.85 14.42 -0.50
C THR A 598 25.24 13.09 0.13
N LEU A 599 24.42 12.05 -0.10
CA LEU A 599 24.61 10.75 0.54
C LEU A 599 25.90 10.02 0.13
N TRP A 600 26.28 10.13 -1.14
CA TRP A 600 27.37 9.34 -1.74
C TRP A 600 28.76 9.91 -1.49
#